data_AF-A0A3C1LGW6-F1
#
_entry.id   AF-A0A3C1LGW6-F1
#
_cell.length_a   1.000
_cell.length_b   1.000
_cell.length_c   1.000
_cell.angle_alpha   90.00
_cell.angle_beta   90.00
_cell.angle_gamma   90.00
#
_symmetry.space_group_name_H-M   'P 1'
#
loop_
_entity.id
_entity.type
_entity.pdbx_description
1 polymer ?
#
loop_
_entity_poly.entity_id
_entity_poly.type
_entity_poly.pdbx_seq_one_letter_code
_entity_poly.pdbx_strand_id
1 'polypeptide(L)' 'MRMAGQMGNDRVKVKGLKVLKVFPEKNYILVSGSVPGHNGSIVLIQK' A
#
# COMPACT_ATOMS: atom_id res chain seq x y z
N MET A 1 -12.54 16.21 20.95
CA MET A 1 -11.12 16.63 20.94
C MET A 1 -10.25 15.45 20.57
N ARG A 2 -9.23 15.63 19.72
CA ARG A 2 -8.12 14.67 19.60
C ARG A 2 -7.09 15.03 20.69
N MET A 3 -6.71 14.06 21.52
CA MET A 3 -5.69 14.21 22.57
C MET A 3 -4.41 13.46 22.17
N ALA A 4 -3.31 13.67 22.91
CA ALA A 4 -2.05 12.99 22.67
C ALA A 4 -2.15 11.47 22.89
N GLY A 5 -1.43 10.69 22.07
CA GLY A 5 -1.38 9.23 22.12
C GLY A 5 -0.40 8.68 21.09
N GLN A 6 -0.18 7.36 21.08
CA GLN A 6 0.61 6.69 20.05
C GLN A 6 -0.13 6.76 18.70
N MET A 7 0.59 7.09 17.63
CA MET A 7 0.06 7.18 16.28
C MET A 7 0.77 6.18 15.35
N GLY A 8 0.01 5.56 14.45
CA GLY A 8 0.55 4.61 13.47
C GLY A 8 0.49 3.17 13.95
N ASN A 9 1.20 2.28 13.23
CA ASN A 9 1.09 0.82 13.37
C ASN A 9 -0.33 0.25 13.12
N ASP A 10 -1.20 1.05 12.51
CA ASP A 10 -2.54 0.63 12.12
C ASP A 10 -2.54 -0.02 10.74
N ARG A 11 -3.39 -1.03 10.55
CA ARG A 11 -3.62 -1.63 9.22
C ARG A 11 -4.53 -0.71 8.41
N VAL A 12 -3.97 -0.05 7.40
CA VAL A 12 -4.69 0.86 6.50
C VAL A 12 -4.88 0.25 5.12
N LYS A 13 -6.05 0.47 4.49
CA LYS A 13 -6.32 0.14 3.08
C LYS A 13 -6.52 1.41 2.28
N VAL A 14 -5.72 1.58 1.22
CA VAL A 14 -5.95 2.62 0.20
C VAL A 14 -6.83 2.03 -0.91
N LYS A 15 -7.89 2.75 -1.29
CA LYS A 15 -8.82 2.37 -2.36
C LYS A 15 -8.53 3.17 -3.63
N GLY A 16 -8.82 2.59 -4.79
CA GLY A 16 -8.74 3.30 -6.07
C GLY A 16 -7.33 3.42 -6.69
N LEU A 17 -6.36 2.65 -6.19
CA LEU A 17 -5.05 2.54 -6.83
C LEU A 17 -5.20 1.82 -8.18
N LYS A 18 -4.69 2.42 -9.27
CA LYS A 18 -4.72 1.78 -10.60
C LYS A 18 -3.42 1.03 -10.83
N VAL A 19 -3.53 -0.22 -11.29
CA VAL A 19 -2.39 -0.99 -11.82
C VAL A 19 -2.07 -0.46 -13.20
N LEU A 20 -0.87 0.08 -13.39
CA LEU A 20 -0.44 0.64 -14.66
C LEU A 20 0.15 -0.43 -15.58
N LYS A 21 0.98 -1.33 -15.02
CA LYS A 21 1.64 -2.38 -15.79
C LYS A 21 2.01 -3.56 -14.89
N VAL A 22 1.95 -4.76 -15.46
CA VAL A 22 2.45 -5.99 -14.82
C VAL A 22 3.60 -6.51 -15.66
N PHE A 23 4.69 -6.90 -15.01
CA PHE A 23 5.87 -7.51 -15.64
C PHE A 23 6.02 -8.93 -15.08
N PRO A 24 5.38 -9.94 -15.71
CA PRO A 24 5.40 -11.31 -15.20
C PRO A 24 6.81 -11.91 -15.12
N GLU A 25 7.67 -11.59 -16.09
CA GLU A 25 9.06 -12.10 -16.15
C GLU A 25 9.90 -11.70 -14.93
N LYS A 26 9.61 -10.53 -14.34
CA LYS A 26 10.32 -9.97 -13.19
C LYS A 26 9.51 -10.08 -11.90
N ASN A 27 8.28 -10.60 -11.97
CA ASN A 27 7.29 -10.60 -10.89
C ASN A 27 7.03 -9.19 -10.31
N TYR A 28 7.02 -8.16 -11.17
CA TYR A 28 6.79 -6.78 -10.75
C TYR A 28 5.41 -6.27 -11.15
N ILE A 29 4.83 -5.43 -10.28
CA ILE A 29 3.57 -4.75 -10.52
C ILE A 29 3.81 -3.25 -10.33
N LEU A 30 3.58 -2.48 -11.37
CA LEU A 30 3.62 -1.02 -11.32
C LEU A 30 2.23 -0.50 -10.95
N VAL A 31 2.12 0.15 -9.80
CA VAL A 31 0.88 0.75 -9.29
C VAL A 31 1.01 2.26 -9.30
N SER A 32 -0.07 2.95 -9.66
CA SER A 32 -0.15 4.41 -9.54
C SER A 32 -0.59 4.81 -8.14
N GLY A 33 0.20 5.67 -7.49
CA GLY A 33 -0.07 6.19 -6.15
C GLY A 33 0.82 5.57 -5.07
N SER A 34 0.48 5.87 -3.81
CA SER A 34 1.26 5.46 -2.65
C SER A 34 0.68 4.19 -2.01
N VAL A 35 1.55 3.24 -1.68
CA VAL A 35 1.21 2.04 -0.93
C VAL A 35 1.58 2.27 0.54
N PRO A 36 0.68 2.03 1.50
CA PRO A 36 0.98 2.25 2.92
C PRO A 36 1.96 1.21 3.43
N GLY A 37 2.89 1.64 4.30
CA GLY A 37 3.94 0.81 4.87
C GLY A 37 5.34 1.28 4.49
N HIS A 38 6.36 0.65 5.08
CA HIS A 38 7.75 0.89 4.72
C HIS A 38 8.14 0.03 3.51
N ASN A 39 9.25 0.35 2.85
CA ASN A 39 9.80 -0.44 1.76
C ASN A 39 10.10 -1.87 2.24
N GLY A 40 9.69 -2.87 1.45
CA GLY A 40 9.84 -4.29 1.80
C GLY A 40 8.78 -4.85 2.75
N SER A 41 7.78 -4.05 3.16
CA SER A 41 6.64 -4.56 3.91
C SER A 41 5.75 -5.47 3.06
N ILE A 42 5.07 -6.41 3.73
CA ILE A 42 4.10 -7.29 3.09
C ILE A 42 2.79 -6.53 2.91
N VAL A 43 2.27 -6.53 1.70
CA VAL A 43 1.01 -5.85 1.34
C VAL A 43 -0.01 -6.85 0.81
N LEU A 44 -1.28 -6.61 1.12
CA LEU A 44 -2.39 -7.41 0.61
C LEU A 44 -3.10 -6.63 -0.50
N ILE A 45 -3.07 -7.16 -1.72
CA ILE A 45 -3.78 -6.60 -2.87
C ILE A 45 -5.16 -7.26 -2.95
N GLN A 46 -6.21 -6.45 -3.06
CA GLN A 46 -7.61 -6.91 -3.14
C GLN A 46 -8.33 -6.17 -4.28
N LYS A 47 -9.23 -6.88 -4.98
CA LYS A 47 -10.07 -6.32 -6.05
C LYS A 47 -11.26 -5.54 -5.49
#